data_AF-A0A952RHB3-F1
#
_entry.id   AF-A0A952RHB3-F1
#
_cell.length_a   1.000
_cell.length_b   1.000
_cell.length_c   1.000
_cell.angle_alpha   90.00
_cell.angle_beta   90.00
_cell.angle_gamma   90.00
#
_symmetry.space_group_name_H-M   'P 1'
#
loop_
_entity.id
_entity.type
_entity.pdbx_description
1 polymer ?
#
loop_
_entity_poly.entity_id
_entity_poly.type
_entity_poly.pdbx_seq_one_letter_code
_entity_poly.pdbx_strand_id
1 'polypeptide(L)'
;MRNTLAIAIAAAALAGCPSKKTDPVAAKDAAAPVIAIENEPVANAAHGKELVLQFQCNRCHDGTGHPAAEDGKHCVHCHENIMTDRFKAAPASIARWKPRVKELQFAPSLEATGARFSRTWVESYLLQPADLRPHLHQYMPRLAITREDARDIAAYLVPDAKEPKAEPLKADLGKGRQLLETKGCGSCHVMTGVAALPPSAPPAMENFEKAHRLAPDLRFARDRMSATKMQAWLADPKAVKPDTLMPKIALTPEEIKDITGYLLEAEVKPPPKPARFARLPVLDRKVTFKEVDEKVFHRTCWHCHSEPDFAIGDGGPGNSGGLGFKPRGLNLSDYAGIIAGDVDDKGERQSIFAKDDKGVPRIVAALVARHDEEEQGAETGKVRGMPLGYDALSAEEIQLVETWASQGRPK
;
A
#
# COMPACT_ATOMS: atom_id res chain seq x y z
N MET A 1 62.68 -53.35 36.50
CA MET A 1 62.58 -54.50 35.57
C MET A 1 61.46 -54.17 34.59
N ARG A 2 61.74 -53.54 33.44
CA ARG A 2 62.12 -54.09 32.13
C ARG A 2 61.14 -55.13 31.54
N ASN A 3 60.60 -54.72 30.38
CA ASN A 3 60.04 -55.42 29.22
C ASN A 3 58.66 -56.11 29.31
N THR A 4 57.62 -55.70 28.55
CA THR A 4 57.29 -55.66 27.09
C THR A 4 56.47 -56.88 26.64
N LEU A 5 55.23 -56.67 26.20
CA LEU A 5 54.49 -57.42 25.16
C LEU A 5 53.20 -56.61 24.86
N ALA A 6 53.15 -55.78 23.82
CA ALA A 6 52.78 -56.08 22.43
C ALA A 6 51.36 -56.67 22.27
N ILE A 7 50.40 -55.83 21.86
CA ILE A 7 49.19 -56.26 21.14
C ILE A 7 49.04 -55.35 19.92
N ALA A 8 49.15 -55.97 18.75
CA ALA A 8 48.98 -55.36 17.45
C ALA A 8 47.49 -55.19 17.13
N ILE A 9 47.11 -54.01 16.66
CA ILE A 9 45.79 -53.74 16.07
C ILE A 9 45.93 -53.83 14.55
N ALA A 10 45.19 -54.76 13.97
CA ALA A 10 45.12 -54.99 12.54
C ALA A 10 44.40 -53.84 11.83
N ALA A 11 45.04 -53.31 10.79
CA ALA A 11 44.43 -52.42 9.81
C ALA A 11 43.69 -53.26 8.76
N ALA A 12 42.45 -52.89 8.46
CA ALA A 12 41.75 -53.30 7.26
C ALA A 12 41.05 -52.09 6.64
N ALA A 13 41.31 -51.91 5.34
CA ALA A 13 40.97 -50.79 4.50
C ALA A 13 39.46 -50.55 4.34
N LEU A 14 39.07 -49.27 4.26
CA LEU A 14 37.98 -48.84 3.38
C LEU A 14 38.43 -47.65 2.56
N ALA A 15 38.21 -47.78 1.26
CA ALA A 15 38.70 -46.96 0.18
C ALA A 15 38.17 -45.52 0.22
N GLY A 16 39.02 -44.58 -0.19
CA GLY A 16 38.64 -43.21 -0.45
C GLY A 16 37.86 -43.04 -1.75
N CYS A 17 36.92 -42.09 -1.74
CA CYS A 17 36.43 -41.39 -2.92
C CYS A 17 36.64 -39.89 -2.72
N PRO A 18 36.91 -39.12 -3.78
CA PRO A 18 37.58 -37.83 -3.71
C PRO A 18 36.65 -36.68 -3.31
N SER A 19 37.15 -35.85 -2.39
CA SER A 19 36.61 -34.52 -2.09
C SER A 19 36.73 -33.62 -3.33
N LYS A 20 35.60 -33.31 -3.97
CA LYS A 20 35.51 -32.18 -4.90
C LYS A 20 35.38 -30.90 -4.07
N LYS A 21 36.39 -30.03 -4.18
CA LYS A 21 36.31 -28.63 -3.76
C LYS A 21 35.10 -27.99 -4.45
N THR A 22 34.18 -27.46 -3.67
CA THR A 22 33.14 -26.53 -4.17
C THR A 22 33.62 -25.12 -3.86
N ASP A 23 33.91 -24.36 -4.92
CA ASP A 23 34.15 -22.93 -4.85
C ASP A 23 32.93 -22.20 -4.27
N PRO A 24 33.11 -21.08 -3.55
CA PRO A 24 32.00 -20.35 -2.95
C PRO A 24 31.20 -19.65 -4.05
N VAL A 25 29.93 -20.07 -4.23
CA VAL A 25 28.99 -19.41 -5.12
C VAL A 25 28.57 -18.09 -4.48
N ALA A 26 28.99 -16.99 -5.11
CA ALA A 26 28.51 -15.65 -4.81
C ALA A 26 26.99 -15.60 -4.97
N ALA A 27 26.29 -15.19 -3.91
CA ALA A 27 24.87 -14.86 -3.97
C ALA A 27 24.71 -13.60 -4.84
N LYS A 28 24.19 -13.77 -6.05
CA LYS A 28 23.66 -12.67 -6.86
C LYS A 28 22.23 -12.43 -6.42
N ASP A 29 21.95 -11.21 -5.98
CA ASP A 29 20.62 -10.68 -5.75
C ASP A 29 19.75 -10.90 -6.99
N ALA A 30 18.71 -11.71 -6.83
CA ALA A 30 17.71 -11.91 -7.85
C ALA A 30 16.74 -10.72 -7.80
N ALA A 31 17.02 -9.68 -8.59
CA ALA A 31 15.96 -8.85 -9.13
C ALA A 31 14.97 -9.77 -9.84
N ALA A 32 13.67 -9.58 -9.60
CA ALA A 32 12.63 -10.31 -10.31
C ALA A 32 12.89 -10.21 -11.83
N PRO A 33 12.80 -11.31 -12.59
CA PRO A 33 13.07 -11.28 -14.01
C PRO A 33 12.05 -10.36 -14.68
N VAL A 34 12.53 -9.24 -15.21
CA VAL A 34 11.78 -8.42 -16.16
C VAL A 34 11.67 -9.25 -17.43
N ILE A 35 10.55 -9.96 -17.59
CA ILE A 35 10.23 -10.62 -18.86
C ILE A 35 9.91 -9.48 -19.84
N ALA A 36 10.91 -9.10 -20.63
CA ALA A 36 10.70 -8.21 -21.76
C ALA A 36 9.89 -8.98 -22.81
N ILE A 37 8.60 -8.68 -22.91
CA ILE A 37 7.76 -9.19 -23.99
C ILE A 37 8.04 -8.29 -25.20
N GLU A 38 8.82 -8.82 -26.15
CA GLU A 38 8.96 -8.20 -27.47
C GLU A 38 7.54 -8.09 -28.07
N ASN A 39 7.07 -6.85 -28.31
CA ASN A 39 5.73 -6.44 -28.79
C ASN A 39 4.74 -5.88 -27.75
N GLU A 40 5.17 -5.30 -26.61
CA GLU A 40 4.23 -4.42 -25.89
C GLU A 40 3.88 -3.18 -26.72
N PRO A 41 2.58 -2.83 -26.88
CA PRO A 41 2.17 -1.63 -27.57
C PRO A 41 2.83 -0.38 -26.98
N VAL A 42 3.19 0.57 -27.83
CA VAL A 42 3.71 1.87 -27.38
C VAL A 42 2.67 2.55 -26.50
N ALA A 43 3.10 3.05 -25.34
CA ALA A 43 2.21 3.70 -24.38
C ALA A 43 1.44 4.88 -25.00
N ASN A 44 0.13 4.96 -24.73
CA ASN A 44 -0.75 6.00 -25.23
C ASN A 44 -1.18 6.97 -24.11
N ALA A 45 -0.53 8.13 -24.03
CA ALA A 45 -0.81 9.12 -22.99
C ALA A 45 -2.22 9.76 -23.12
N ALA A 46 -2.80 9.82 -24.31
CA ALA A 46 -4.16 10.34 -24.49
C ALA A 46 -5.20 9.38 -23.90
N HIS A 47 -5.04 8.09 -24.19
CA HIS A 47 -5.83 7.03 -23.55
C HIS A 47 -5.60 7.00 -22.03
N GLY A 48 -4.35 7.13 -21.59
CA GLY A 48 -4.01 7.24 -20.17
C GLY A 48 -4.75 8.38 -19.44
N LYS A 49 -4.91 9.54 -20.11
CA LYS A 49 -5.71 10.64 -19.57
C LYS A 49 -7.17 10.24 -19.38
N GLU A 50 -7.78 9.56 -20.34
CA GLU A 50 -9.16 9.07 -20.25
C GLU A 50 -9.29 8.04 -19.12
N LEU A 51 -8.33 7.13 -19.00
CA LEU A 51 -8.30 6.10 -17.97
C LEU A 51 -8.20 6.68 -16.55
N VAL A 52 -7.45 7.77 -16.34
CA VAL A 52 -7.42 8.48 -15.04
C VAL A 52 -8.83 8.89 -14.58
N LEU A 53 -9.70 9.27 -15.52
CA LEU A 53 -11.09 9.61 -15.21
C LEU A 53 -11.98 8.36 -15.11
N GLN A 54 -11.77 7.37 -15.98
CA GLN A 54 -12.54 6.10 -15.98
C GLN A 54 -12.34 5.31 -14.68
N PHE A 55 -11.10 5.23 -14.19
CA PHE A 55 -10.77 4.66 -12.88
C PHE A 55 -11.00 5.65 -11.73
N GLN A 56 -11.47 6.86 -12.03
CA GLN A 56 -11.90 7.88 -11.08
C GLN A 56 -10.83 8.25 -10.06
N CYS A 57 -9.58 8.40 -10.51
CA CYS A 57 -8.47 8.81 -9.65
C CYS A 57 -8.76 10.15 -8.94
N ASN A 58 -9.58 11.01 -9.57
CA ASN A 58 -10.04 12.30 -9.04
C ASN A 58 -11.09 12.21 -7.91
N ARG A 59 -11.51 11.01 -7.50
CA ARG A 59 -12.32 10.80 -6.29
C ARG A 59 -11.47 10.75 -5.02
N CYS A 60 -10.16 10.57 -5.15
CA CYS A 60 -9.21 10.55 -4.04
C CYS A 60 -8.13 11.60 -4.20
N HIS A 61 -7.64 11.83 -5.42
CA HIS A 61 -6.50 12.67 -5.69
C HIS A 61 -6.88 13.99 -6.35
N ASP A 62 -6.32 15.08 -5.82
CA ASP A 62 -6.20 16.35 -6.55
C ASP A 62 -5.08 16.28 -7.61
N GLY A 63 -5.04 17.27 -8.52
CA GLY A 63 -3.94 17.41 -9.48
C GLY A 63 -3.88 16.30 -10.54
N THR A 64 -5.02 15.65 -10.83
CA THR A 64 -5.13 14.55 -11.82
C THR A 64 -5.14 15.04 -13.27
N GLY A 65 -5.19 16.36 -13.51
CA GLY A 65 -5.41 16.95 -14.82
C GLY A 65 -6.87 16.89 -15.30
N HIS A 66 -7.78 16.49 -14.41
CA HIS A 66 -9.24 16.52 -14.58
C HIS A 66 -9.88 17.38 -13.47
N PRO A 67 -11.12 17.85 -13.66
CA PRO A 67 -11.89 18.47 -12.58
C PRO A 67 -11.97 17.54 -11.37
N ALA A 68 -11.93 18.12 -10.16
CA ALA A 68 -12.21 17.38 -8.94
C ALA A 68 -13.59 16.73 -9.02
N ALA A 69 -13.73 15.52 -8.46
CA ALA A 69 -15.05 14.94 -8.30
C ALA A 69 -15.92 15.83 -7.39
N GLU A 70 -17.24 15.77 -7.58
CA GLU A 70 -18.19 16.44 -6.68
C GLU A 70 -17.94 16.00 -5.23
N ASP A 71 -18.13 16.90 -4.26
CA ASP A 71 -17.85 16.63 -2.83
C ASP A 71 -18.48 15.32 -2.32
N GLY A 72 -19.70 14.98 -2.78
CA GLY A 72 -20.37 13.73 -2.41
C GLY A 72 -19.72 12.45 -2.96
N LYS A 73 -18.84 12.57 -3.96
CA LYS A 73 -18.11 11.46 -4.60
C LYS A 73 -16.62 11.49 -4.34
N HIS A 74 -16.09 12.61 -3.85
CA HIS A 74 -14.69 12.78 -3.50
C HIS A 74 -14.45 12.33 -2.06
N CYS A 75 -13.98 11.10 -1.87
CA CYS A 75 -13.80 10.49 -0.55
C CYS A 75 -12.98 11.38 0.41
N VAL A 76 -11.87 11.94 -0.10
CA VAL A 76 -10.96 12.77 0.72
C VAL A 76 -11.52 14.14 1.05
N HIS A 77 -12.03 14.89 0.07
CA HIS A 77 -12.64 16.19 0.32
C HIS A 77 -13.89 16.09 1.18
N CYS A 78 -14.73 15.08 0.97
CA CYS A 78 -15.88 14.80 1.83
C CYS A 78 -15.45 14.68 3.29
N HIS A 79 -14.46 13.84 3.56
CA HIS A 79 -13.95 13.60 4.92
C HIS A 79 -13.28 14.84 5.51
N GLU A 80 -12.40 15.51 4.76
CA GLU A 80 -11.76 16.76 5.19
C GLU A 80 -12.81 17.84 5.51
N ASN A 81 -13.82 18.00 4.65
CA ASN A 81 -14.87 19.00 4.81
C ASN A 81 -15.82 18.69 5.97
N ILE A 82 -16.12 17.42 6.27
CA ILE A 82 -16.90 17.02 7.46
C ILE A 82 -16.10 17.36 8.72
N MET A 83 -14.80 17.08 8.75
CA MET A 83 -13.96 17.32 9.94
C MET A 83 -13.74 18.81 10.21
N THR A 84 -13.70 19.63 9.15
CA THR A 84 -13.49 21.08 9.20
C THR A 84 -14.78 21.90 9.16
N ASP A 85 -15.95 21.25 9.29
CA ASP A 85 -17.28 21.89 9.27
C ASP A 85 -17.57 22.71 7.98
N ARG A 86 -16.95 22.32 6.87
CA ARG A 86 -17.14 22.91 5.52
C ARG A 86 -18.13 22.13 4.65
N PHE A 87 -18.48 20.90 5.01
CA PHE A 87 -19.37 20.06 4.23
C PHE A 87 -20.84 20.51 4.34
N LYS A 88 -21.53 20.61 3.20
CA LYS A 88 -22.92 21.09 3.15
C LYS A 88 -23.91 19.94 3.38
N ALA A 89 -24.30 19.73 4.63
CA ALA A 89 -25.37 18.80 5.02
C ALA A 89 -26.15 19.29 6.24
N ALA A 90 -27.26 18.62 6.56
CA ALA A 90 -28.02 18.90 7.78
C ALA A 90 -27.11 18.71 9.03
N PRO A 91 -27.17 19.60 10.05
CA PRO A 91 -26.31 19.49 11.24
C PRO A 91 -26.41 18.15 11.97
N ALA A 92 -27.61 17.54 11.99
CA ALA A 92 -27.83 16.21 12.55
C ALA A 92 -27.04 15.11 11.80
N SER A 93 -26.89 15.24 10.47
CA SER A 93 -26.07 14.32 9.67
C SER A 93 -24.58 14.50 9.99
N ILE A 94 -24.09 15.75 10.04
CA ILE A 94 -22.69 16.04 10.39
C ILE A 94 -22.36 15.50 11.80
N ALA A 95 -23.21 15.77 12.79
CA ALA A 95 -23.02 15.28 14.16
C ALA A 95 -22.98 13.74 14.24
N ARG A 96 -23.71 13.06 13.36
CA ARG A 96 -23.69 11.60 13.25
C ARG A 96 -22.44 11.08 12.53
N TRP A 97 -21.98 11.74 11.47
CA TRP A 97 -20.84 11.29 10.66
C TRP A 97 -19.48 11.62 11.28
N LYS A 98 -19.31 12.82 11.85
CA LYS A 98 -18.02 13.32 12.33
C LYS A 98 -17.28 12.37 13.30
N PRO A 99 -17.94 11.70 14.27
CA PRO A 99 -17.25 10.73 15.14
C PRO A 99 -16.75 9.46 14.42
N ARG A 100 -17.23 9.21 13.20
CA ARG A 100 -16.96 8.02 12.39
C ARG A 100 -15.96 8.29 11.25
N VAL A 101 -15.78 9.55 10.84
CA VAL A 101 -14.78 9.96 9.84
C VAL A 101 -13.39 9.95 10.48
N LYS A 102 -12.71 8.81 10.40
CA LYS A 102 -11.36 8.62 10.96
C LYS A 102 -10.30 8.44 9.86
N GLU A 103 -10.66 7.74 8.80
CA GLU A 103 -9.76 7.42 7.69
C GLU A 103 -10.04 8.29 6.47
N LEU A 104 -9.25 8.13 5.40
CA LEU A 104 -9.41 8.84 4.11
C LEU A 104 -9.40 10.37 4.21
N GLN A 105 -8.87 10.96 5.29
CA GLN A 105 -8.82 12.42 5.45
C GLN A 105 -7.83 13.09 4.49
N PHE A 106 -6.79 12.37 4.07
CA PHE A 106 -5.75 12.89 3.19
C PHE A 106 -5.36 11.86 2.12
N ALA A 107 -5.00 12.37 0.94
CA ALA A 107 -4.29 11.66 -0.11
C ALA A 107 -3.28 12.62 -0.77
N PRO A 108 -2.18 12.12 -1.33
CA PRO A 108 -1.25 12.97 -2.07
C PRO A 108 -1.90 13.46 -3.37
N SER A 109 -1.68 14.72 -3.77
CA SER A 109 -2.03 15.12 -5.14
C SER A 109 -1.10 14.46 -6.16
N LEU A 110 -1.63 14.25 -7.37
CA LEU A 110 -0.86 13.76 -8.52
C LEU A 110 -0.13 14.88 -9.27
N GLU A 111 -0.18 16.12 -8.75
CA GLU A 111 0.52 17.25 -9.33
C GLU A 111 2.04 16.99 -9.36
N ALA A 112 2.67 17.40 -10.46
CA ALA A 112 4.10 17.21 -10.70
C ALA A 112 4.58 15.75 -10.53
N THR A 113 3.75 14.75 -10.87
CA THR A 113 4.15 13.33 -10.82
C THR A 113 5.38 13.07 -11.69
N GLY A 114 5.40 13.56 -12.93
CA GLY A 114 6.54 13.40 -13.83
C GLY A 114 7.86 14.06 -13.37
N ALA A 115 7.78 15.14 -12.59
CA ALA A 115 8.96 15.82 -12.05
C ALA A 115 9.55 15.09 -10.83
N ARG A 116 8.78 14.21 -10.18
CA ARG A 116 9.18 13.52 -8.95
C ARG A 116 9.50 12.06 -9.17
N PHE A 117 8.71 11.36 -10.00
CA PHE A 117 8.74 9.91 -10.07
C PHE A 117 9.15 9.37 -11.43
N SER A 118 9.76 8.19 -11.42
CA SER A 118 10.01 7.39 -12.62
C SER A 118 8.69 6.86 -13.21
N ARG A 119 8.59 6.81 -14.55
CA ARG A 119 7.42 6.23 -15.23
C ARG A 119 7.26 4.75 -14.91
N THR A 120 8.34 3.98 -14.93
CA THR A 120 8.29 2.53 -14.67
C THR A 120 7.85 2.23 -13.24
N TRP A 121 8.25 3.09 -12.29
CA TRP A 121 7.76 2.98 -10.92
C TRP A 121 6.26 3.26 -10.83
N VAL A 122 5.76 4.34 -11.45
CA VAL A 122 4.32 4.66 -11.46
C VAL A 122 3.51 3.51 -12.03
N GLU A 123 3.93 2.93 -13.16
CA GLU A 123 3.28 1.76 -13.76
C GLU A 123 3.23 0.56 -12.80
N SER A 124 4.38 0.22 -12.18
CA SER A 124 4.44 -0.89 -11.23
C SER A 124 3.55 -0.66 -9.99
N TYR A 125 3.50 0.59 -9.50
CA TYR A 125 2.71 0.96 -8.33
C TYR A 125 1.21 0.93 -8.61
N LEU A 126 0.77 1.25 -9.83
CA LEU A 126 -0.64 1.13 -10.22
C LEU A 126 -1.12 -0.32 -10.24
N LEU A 127 -0.23 -1.27 -10.57
CA LEU A 127 -0.54 -2.69 -10.60
C LEU A 127 -0.50 -3.34 -9.21
N GLN A 128 0.42 -2.90 -8.35
CA GLN A 128 0.62 -3.42 -7.00
C GLN A 128 0.91 -2.26 -6.04
N PRO A 129 -0.10 -1.46 -5.67
CA PRO A 129 0.07 -0.42 -4.67
C PRO A 129 0.42 -1.04 -3.32
N ALA A 130 1.36 -0.40 -2.63
CA ALA A 130 1.81 -0.77 -1.30
C ALA A 130 1.75 0.45 -0.38
N ASP A 131 1.79 0.22 0.94
CA ASP A 131 1.92 1.31 1.88
C ASP A 131 3.27 2.03 1.72
N LEU A 132 3.20 3.32 1.40
CA LEU A 132 4.35 4.21 1.31
C LEU A 132 4.39 5.21 2.47
N ARG A 133 3.33 5.32 3.27
CA ARG A 133 3.08 6.40 4.24
C ARG A 133 2.69 5.79 5.58
N PRO A 134 3.67 5.53 6.46
CA PRO A 134 3.44 4.80 7.71
C PRO A 134 2.60 5.58 8.73
N HIS A 135 2.29 6.84 8.46
CA HIS A 135 1.43 7.69 9.27
C HIS A 135 0.01 7.84 8.68
N LEU A 136 -0.32 7.05 7.65
CA LEU A 136 -1.62 7.01 6.99
C LEU A 136 -2.08 5.55 6.94
N HIS A 137 -3.19 5.20 7.59
CA HIS A 137 -3.62 3.80 7.65
C HIS A 137 -4.12 3.27 6.30
N GLN A 138 -4.72 4.14 5.49
CA GLN A 138 -5.17 3.82 4.15
C GLN A 138 -4.11 4.14 3.09
N TYR A 139 -3.99 3.28 2.10
CA TYR A 139 -3.17 3.49 0.92
C TYR A 139 -3.98 3.29 -0.36
N MET A 140 -3.34 3.50 -1.52
CA MET A 140 -4.03 3.42 -2.80
C MET A 140 -4.66 2.02 -2.98
N PRO A 141 -5.97 1.92 -3.24
CA PRO A 141 -6.59 0.63 -3.40
C PRO A 141 -6.15 -0.05 -4.69
N ARG A 142 -6.07 -1.38 -4.68
CA ARG A 142 -5.91 -2.18 -5.91
C ARG A 142 -7.13 -2.06 -6.79
N LEU A 143 -6.96 -1.41 -7.94
CA LEU A 143 -8.03 -1.19 -8.92
C LEU A 143 -8.13 -2.37 -9.88
N ALA A 144 -9.17 -2.40 -10.71
CA ALA A 144 -9.31 -3.33 -11.83
C ALA A 144 -8.53 -2.85 -13.07
N ILE A 145 -7.28 -2.44 -12.86
CA ILE A 145 -6.37 -1.90 -13.88
C ILE A 145 -5.59 -3.06 -14.52
N THR A 146 -5.55 -3.10 -15.86
CA THR A 146 -4.67 -4.00 -16.59
C THR A 146 -3.25 -3.42 -16.73
N ARG A 147 -2.28 -4.23 -17.16
CA ARG A 147 -0.92 -3.75 -17.46
C ARG A 147 -0.92 -2.66 -18.53
N GLU A 148 -1.74 -2.81 -19.56
CA GLU A 148 -1.91 -1.80 -20.61
C GLU A 148 -2.48 -0.49 -20.06
N ASP A 149 -3.52 -0.57 -19.22
CA ASP A 149 -4.08 0.61 -18.56
C ASP A 149 -3.01 1.32 -17.71
N ALA A 150 -2.26 0.56 -16.91
CA ALA A 150 -1.21 1.10 -16.04
C ALA A 150 -0.12 1.81 -16.84
N ARG A 151 0.33 1.21 -17.95
CA ARG A 151 1.33 1.78 -18.87
C ARG A 151 0.85 3.10 -19.45
N ASP A 152 -0.39 3.15 -19.93
CA ASP A 152 -0.96 4.34 -20.56
C ASP A 152 -1.20 5.47 -19.53
N ILE A 153 -1.74 5.15 -18.35
CA ILE A 153 -1.88 6.09 -17.22
C ILE A 153 -0.51 6.63 -16.81
N ALA A 154 0.51 5.77 -16.67
CA ALA A 154 1.86 6.19 -16.31
C ALA A 154 2.48 7.12 -17.38
N ALA A 155 2.22 6.86 -18.66
CA ALA A 155 2.66 7.74 -19.74
C ALA A 155 2.00 9.12 -19.71
N TYR A 156 0.73 9.20 -19.27
CA TYR A 156 0.05 10.47 -19.06
C TYR A 156 0.60 11.23 -17.84
N LEU A 157 0.78 10.57 -16.70
CA LEU A 157 1.26 11.20 -15.46
C LEU A 157 2.75 11.54 -15.49
N VAL A 158 3.53 10.84 -16.31
CA VAL A 158 4.97 11.03 -16.51
C VAL A 158 5.26 11.11 -18.02
N PRO A 159 4.96 12.25 -18.71
CA PRO A 159 5.15 12.39 -20.15
C PRO A 159 6.60 12.21 -20.61
N ASP A 160 7.57 12.56 -19.75
CA ASP A 160 9.00 12.41 -20.01
C ASP A 160 9.58 11.18 -19.30
N ALA A 161 9.67 10.05 -19.99
CA ALA A 161 10.33 8.84 -19.48
C ALA A 161 11.86 8.87 -19.58
N LYS A 162 12.42 9.85 -20.31
CA LYS A 162 13.87 9.94 -20.47
C LYS A 162 14.48 10.46 -19.19
N GLU A 163 15.11 9.56 -18.46
CA GLU A 163 15.98 9.93 -17.36
C GLU A 163 17.44 9.73 -17.80
N PRO A 164 18.31 10.73 -17.59
CA PRO A 164 19.73 10.54 -17.84
C PRO A 164 20.23 9.38 -16.99
N LYS A 165 21.13 8.56 -17.55
CA LYS A 165 21.83 7.54 -16.77
C LYS A 165 22.47 8.23 -15.58
N ALA A 166 22.14 7.75 -14.38
CA ALA A 166 22.72 8.30 -13.16
C ALA A 166 24.22 8.01 -13.17
N GLU A 167 25.03 9.07 -13.14
CA GLU A 167 26.44 8.92 -12.78
C GLU A 167 26.56 8.57 -11.30
N PRO A 168 27.55 7.74 -10.90
CA PRO A 168 27.78 7.46 -9.49
C PRO A 168 27.95 8.75 -8.70
N LEU A 169 27.07 8.94 -7.70
CA LEU A 169 27.21 10.04 -6.76
C LEU A 169 28.43 9.74 -5.90
N LYS A 170 29.49 10.53 -6.00
CA LYS A 170 30.63 10.49 -5.05
C LYS A 170 30.18 11.09 -3.71
N ALA A 171 29.21 10.45 -3.08
CA ALA A 171 28.55 10.88 -1.85
C ALA A 171 29.23 10.27 -0.63
N ASP A 172 29.25 11.04 0.47
CA ASP A 172 29.57 10.51 1.78
C ASP A 172 28.28 10.01 2.45
N LEU A 173 28.08 8.69 2.44
CA LEU A 173 26.87 8.07 3.01
C LEU A 173 26.76 8.30 4.53
N GLY A 174 27.89 8.34 5.24
CA GLY A 174 27.92 8.62 6.68
C GLY A 174 27.48 10.05 6.97
N LYS A 175 27.92 11.00 6.13
CA LYS A 175 27.47 12.39 6.20
C LYS A 175 25.99 12.52 5.84
N GLY A 176 25.54 11.85 4.79
CA GLY A 176 24.13 11.81 4.37
C GLY A 176 23.21 11.32 5.49
N ARG A 177 23.61 10.25 6.18
CA ARG A 177 22.92 9.75 7.38
C ARG A 177 22.86 10.80 8.48
N GLN A 178 23.99 11.39 8.86
CA GLN A 178 24.06 12.41 9.90
C GLN A 178 23.14 13.61 9.57
N LEU A 179 23.09 14.02 8.29
CA LEU A 179 22.24 15.11 7.84
C LEU A 179 20.75 14.78 7.99
N LEU A 180 20.30 13.57 7.65
CA LEU A 180 18.90 13.16 7.88
C LEU A 180 18.49 13.24 9.36
N GLU A 181 19.40 12.90 10.26
CA GLU A 181 19.15 12.95 11.71
C GLU A 181 19.15 14.39 12.26
N THR A 182 20.01 15.26 11.71
CA THR A 182 20.26 16.60 12.28
C THR A 182 19.49 17.72 11.61
N LYS A 183 19.05 17.56 10.36
CA LYS A 183 18.28 18.56 9.60
C LYS A 183 16.76 18.45 9.83
N GLY A 184 16.34 17.60 10.77
CA GLY A 184 14.95 17.47 11.20
C GLY A 184 14.08 16.62 10.28
N CYS A 185 14.67 15.81 9.39
CA CYS A 185 13.91 14.92 8.49
C CYS A 185 13.07 13.91 9.29
N GLY A 186 13.58 13.47 10.44
CA GLY A 186 12.90 12.57 11.38
C GLY A 186 11.68 13.16 12.11
N SER A 187 11.38 14.46 11.95
CA SER A 187 10.11 15.04 12.45
C SER A 187 8.89 14.53 11.68
N CYS A 188 9.08 14.20 10.40
CA CYS A 188 8.00 13.78 9.51
C CYS A 188 8.24 12.39 8.91
N HIS A 189 9.48 12.08 8.54
CA HIS A 189 9.82 10.87 7.82
C HIS A 189 10.33 9.77 8.74
N VAL A 190 9.98 8.53 8.40
CA VAL A 190 10.70 7.35 8.85
C VAL A 190 11.56 6.80 7.73
N MET A 191 12.51 5.94 8.07
CA MET A 191 13.24 5.12 7.13
C MET A 191 13.31 3.70 7.68
N THR A 192 12.39 2.84 7.27
CA THR A 192 12.36 1.46 7.78
C THR A 192 13.51 0.64 7.20
N GLY A 193 13.95 -0.40 7.93
CA GLY A 193 15.06 -1.26 7.51
C GLY A 193 16.46 -0.71 7.80
N VAL A 194 16.55 0.47 8.42
CA VAL A 194 17.79 1.04 8.98
C VAL A 194 17.55 1.46 10.44
N ALA A 195 18.59 1.91 11.14
CA ALA A 195 18.42 2.53 12.46
C ALA A 195 17.45 3.71 12.35
N ALA A 196 16.47 3.79 13.25
CA ALA A 196 15.43 4.82 13.23
C ALA A 196 16.04 6.23 13.21
N LEU A 197 15.39 7.13 12.48
CA LEU A 197 15.73 8.55 12.57
C LEU A 197 15.25 9.07 13.92
N PRO A 198 16.07 9.81 14.68
CA PRO A 198 15.66 10.34 15.96
C PRO A 198 14.50 11.32 15.76
N PRO A 199 13.47 11.27 16.61
CA PRO A 199 12.40 12.26 16.57
C PRO A 199 13.01 13.63 16.84
N SER A 200 12.74 14.59 15.95
CA SER A 200 13.08 15.99 16.14
C SER A 200 11.82 16.78 16.45
N ALA A 201 11.97 17.92 17.15
CA ALA A 201 10.84 18.82 17.36
C ALA A 201 10.20 19.18 16.00
N PRO A 202 8.86 19.18 15.92
CA PRO A 202 8.17 19.52 14.68
C PRO A 202 8.55 20.96 14.28
N PRO A 203 8.85 21.22 13.01
CA PRO A 203 9.09 22.58 12.56
C PRO A 203 7.83 23.43 12.79
N ALA A 204 8.01 24.72 13.05
CA ALA A 204 6.91 25.67 13.10
C ALA A 204 6.31 25.80 11.69
N MET A 205 5.29 25.00 11.40
CA MET A 205 4.63 24.93 10.10
C MET A 205 3.12 24.81 10.25
N GLU A 206 2.40 25.48 9.35
CA GLU A 206 0.98 25.25 9.17
C GLU A 206 0.74 23.84 8.64
N ASN A 207 -0.37 23.22 9.05
CA ASN A 207 -0.78 21.88 8.59
C ASN A 207 0.27 20.77 8.82
N PHE A 208 1.06 20.86 9.92
CA PHE A 208 2.04 19.83 10.28
C PHE A 208 1.43 18.42 10.29
N GLU A 209 0.20 18.25 10.81
CA GLU A 209 -0.47 16.95 10.83
C GLU A 209 -0.63 16.36 9.41
N LYS A 210 -1.12 17.16 8.46
CA LYS A 210 -1.29 16.72 7.06
C LYS A 210 0.08 16.41 6.44
N ALA A 211 1.10 17.22 6.73
CA ALA A 211 2.46 17.00 6.24
C ALA A 211 3.06 15.68 6.78
N HIS A 212 2.91 15.43 8.08
CA HIS A 212 3.38 14.22 8.76
C HIS A 212 2.68 12.97 8.26
N ARG A 213 1.34 13.00 8.14
CA ARG A 213 0.57 11.87 7.59
C ARG A 213 0.89 11.58 6.12
N LEU A 214 1.25 12.60 5.33
CA LEU A 214 1.60 12.44 3.92
C LEU A 214 3.09 12.13 3.67
N ALA A 215 3.94 12.21 4.70
CA ALA A 215 5.36 11.97 4.61
C ALA A 215 5.64 10.48 4.32
N PRO A 216 6.30 10.15 3.19
CA PRO A 216 6.59 8.77 2.86
C PRO A 216 7.73 8.19 3.71
N ASP A 217 7.73 6.87 3.85
CA ASP A 217 8.89 6.09 4.26
C ASP A 217 10.02 6.25 3.23
N LEU A 218 11.17 6.75 3.70
CA LEU A 218 12.33 7.06 2.86
C LEU A 218 13.02 5.80 2.32
N ARG A 219 12.73 4.60 2.85
CA ARG A 219 13.18 3.32 2.27
C ARG A 219 12.87 3.22 0.78
N PHE A 220 11.68 3.66 0.38
CA PHE A 220 11.18 3.56 -0.99
C PHE A 220 11.65 4.69 -1.90
N ALA A 221 12.46 5.64 -1.39
CA ALA A 221 12.90 6.79 -2.18
C ALA A 221 13.70 6.35 -3.43
N ARG A 222 14.54 5.31 -3.29
CA ARG A 222 15.35 4.74 -4.37
C ARG A 222 14.55 4.08 -5.49
N ASP A 223 13.39 3.52 -5.15
CA ASP A 223 12.56 2.80 -6.12
C ASP A 223 11.74 3.79 -6.98
N ARG A 224 11.42 4.95 -6.40
CA ARG A 224 10.44 5.87 -6.98
C ARG A 224 11.05 7.12 -7.63
N MET A 225 12.24 7.55 -7.22
CA MET A 225 12.90 8.76 -7.72
C MET A 225 14.31 8.44 -8.22
N SER A 226 14.75 9.09 -9.30
CA SER A 226 16.18 9.13 -9.62
C SER A 226 16.95 10.12 -8.77
N ALA A 227 18.28 9.99 -8.79
CA ALA A 227 19.21 10.94 -8.20
C ALA A 227 18.91 12.38 -8.61
N THR A 228 18.71 12.66 -9.89
CA THR A 228 18.47 14.02 -10.39
C THR A 228 17.16 14.60 -9.85
N LYS A 229 16.07 13.83 -9.89
CA LYS A 229 14.77 14.25 -9.36
C LYS A 229 14.83 14.44 -7.84
N MET A 230 15.55 13.58 -7.12
CA MET A 230 15.73 13.67 -5.68
C MET A 230 16.55 14.91 -5.27
N GLN A 231 17.64 15.22 -5.99
CA GLN A 231 18.42 16.44 -5.74
C GLN A 231 17.62 17.70 -6.01
N ALA A 232 16.86 17.75 -7.11
CA ALA A 232 15.97 18.87 -7.42
C ALA A 232 14.89 19.05 -6.33
N TRP A 233 14.31 17.95 -5.84
CA TRP A 233 13.35 17.95 -4.75
C TRP A 233 13.95 18.49 -3.45
N LEU A 234 15.16 18.06 -3.07
CA LEU A 234 15.83 18.52 -1.86
C LEU A 234 16.28 19.98 -1.94
N ALA A 235 16.64 20.47 -3.14
CA ALA A 235 17.04 21.85 -3.35
C ALA A 235 15.88 22.84 -3.16
N ASP A 236 14.72 22.54 -3.73
CA ASP A 236 13.51 23.35 -3.56
C ASP A 236 12.23 22.53 -3.83
N PRO A 237 11.61 21.94 -2.79
CA PRO A 237 10.41 21.12 -2.96
C PRO A 237 9.25 21.87 -3.63
N LYS A 238 9.06 23.15 -3.29
CA LYS A 238 7.94 23.96 -3.82
C LYS A 238 8.17 24.38 -5.27
N ALA A 239 9.41 24.51 -5.71
CA ALA A 239 9.72 24.70 -7.12
C ALA A 239 9.39 23.45 -7.96
N VAL A 240 9.48 22.25 -7.37
CA VAL A 240 9.15 20.99 -8.05
C VAL A 240 7.64 20.70 -8.00
N LYS A 241 7.01 20.88 -6.83
CA LYS A 241 5.57 20.64 -6.61
C LYS A 241 5.00 21.79 -5.77
N PRO A 242 4.28 22.75 -6.36
CA PRO A 242 3.81 23.96 -5.67
C PRO A 242 2.99 23.70 -4.39
N ASP A 243 2.14 22.68 -4.42
CA ASP A 243 1.25 22.25 -3.33
C ASP A 243 1.91 21.23 -2.37
N THR A 244 3.24 21.07 -2.40
CA THR A 244 3.94 20.26 -1.40
C THR A 244 3.91 20.89 -0.01
N LEU A 245 3.78 20.05 1.02
CA LEU A 245 3.91 20.46 2.42
C LEU A 245 5.34 20.30 2.95
N MET A 246 6.24 19.66 2.20
CA MET A 246 7.65 19.54 2.62
C MET A 246 8.30 20.93 2.58
N PRO A 247 8.81 21.45 3.70
CA PRO A 247 9.45 22.75 3.73
C PRO A 247 10.79 22.74 2.99
N LYS A 248 11.23 23.92 2.55
CA LYS A 248 12.58 24.10 2.03
C LYS A 248 13.57 24.02 3.19
N ILE A 249 14.41 22.99 3.19
CA ILE A 249 15.47 22.82 4.18
C ILE A 249 16.73 23.53 3.67
N ALA A 250 17.42 24.27 4.53
CA ALA A 250 18.70 24.90 4.19
C ALA A 250 19.80 23.83 4.04
N LEU A 251 20.03 23.42 2.79
CA LEU A 251 21.02 22.43 2.38
C LEU A 251 21.93 23.03 1.30
N THR A 252 23.22 22.77 1.42
CA THR A 252 24.22 23.04 0.38
C THR A 252 24.18 21.96 -0.71
N PRO A 253 24.72 22.22 -1.92
CA PRO A 253 24.80 21.20 -2.98
C PRO A 253 25.49 19.90 -2.53
N GLU A 254 26.59 20.01 -1.77
CA GLU A 254 27.26 18.86 -1.16
C GLU A 254 26.36 18.08 -0.19
N GLU A 255 25.64 18.77 0.71
CA GLU A 255 24.70 18.11 1.63
C GLU A 255 23.56 17.41 0.88
N ILE A 256 23.03 18.03 -0.18
CA ILE A 256 22.01 17.43 -1.05
C ILE A 256 22.55 16.16 -1.72
N LYS A 257 23.77 16.19 -2.25
CA LYS A 257 24.44 15.03 -2.85
C LYS A 257 24.62 13.91 -1.83
N ASP A 258 25.07 14.20 -0.62
CA ASP A 258 25.32 13.20 0.42
C ASP A 258 24.01 12.56 0.93
N ILE A 259 22.96 13.37 1.15
CA ILE A 259 21.61 12.85 1.47
C ILE A 259 21.09 11.97 0.34
N THR A 260 21.21 12.41 -0.91
CA THR A 260 20.77 11.65 -2.08
C THR A 260 21.51 10.32 -2.17
N GLY A 261 22.83 10.33 -2.04
CA GLY A 261 23.64 9.12 -2.03
C GLY A 261 23.20 8.13 -0.94
N TYR A 262 23.00 8.62 0.30
CA TYR A 262 22.52 7.76 1.38
C TYR A 262 21.14 7.16 1.08
N LEU A 263 20.18 7.93 0.57
CA LEU A 263 18.85 7.42 0.25
C LEU A 263 18.87 6.35 -0.85
N LEU A 264 19.76 6.50 -1.83
CA LEU A 264 19.89 5.56 -2.95
C LEU A 264 20.70 4.31 -2.60
N GLU A 265 21.77 4.44 -1.82
CA GLU A 265 22.80 3.40 -1.68
C GLU A 265 22.85 2.74 -0.29
N ALA A 266 22.21 3.32 0.73
CA ALA A 266 22.24 2.72 2.07
C ALA A 266 21.74 1.27 2.03
N GLU A 267 22.41 0.38 2.76
CA GLU A 267 21.92 -0.97 2.96
C GLU A 267 20.63 -0.90 3.79
N VAL A 268 19.51 -1.27 3.17
CA VAL A 268 18.21 -1.32 3.83
C VAL A 268 17.85 -2.77 4.04
N LYS A 269 17.77 -3.19 5.30
CA LYS A 269 17.33 -4.52 5.65
C LYS A 269 15.83 -4.62 5.39
N PRO A 270 15.35 -5.60 4.61
CA PRO A 270 13.92 -5.80 4.46
C PRO A 270 13.26 -5.93 5.84
N PRO A 271 12.07 -5.35 6.04
CA PRO A 271 11.32 -5.63 7.27
C PRO A 271 11.13 -7.15 7.39
N PRO A 272 11.11 -7.68 8.63
CA PRO A 272 10.84 -9.10 8.83
C PRO A 272 9.51 -9.44 8.15
N LYS A 273 9.50 -10.53 7.38
CA LYS A 273 8.26 -11.01 6.77
C LYS A 273 7.25 -11.28 7.89
N PRO A 274 5.98 -10.85 7.73
CA PRO A 274 4.94 -11.22 8.66
C PRO A 274 4.93 -12.73 8.86
N ALA A 275 4.57 -13.18 10.06
CA ALA A 275 4.32 -14.59 10.29
C ALA A 275 3.27 -15.07 9.28
N ARG A 276 3.51 -16.24 8.68
CA ARG A 276 2.56 -16.80 7.72
C ARG A 276 1.19 -16.89 8.38
N PHE A 277 0.19 -16.36 7.69
CA PHE A 277 -1.18 -16.36 8.16
C PHE A 277 -1.64 -17.77 8.53
N ALA A 278 -2.19 -17.91 9.73
CA ALA A 278 -2.80 -19.13 10.22
C ALA A 278 -4.26 -18.84 10.58
N ARG A 279 -5.19 -19.46 9.87
CA ARG A 279 -6.61 -19.36 10.17
C ARG A 279 -6.90 -20.02 11.51
N LEU A 280 -7.53 -19.26 12.41
CA LEU A 280 -7.93 -19.74 13.73
C LEU A 280 -9.26 -20.51 13.66
N PRO A 281 -9.49 -21.50 14.55
CA PRO A 281 -10.79 -22.15 14.67
C PRO A 281 -11.85 -21.15 15.17
N VAL A 282 -13.12 -21.39 14.86
CA VAL A 282 -14.23 -20.57 15.39
C VAL A 282 -14.30 -20.61 16.91
N LEU A 283 -14.79 -19.54 17.53
CA LEU A 283 -14.88 -19.44 18.99
C LEU A 283 -16.12 -20.19 19.53
N ASP A 284 -15.97 -20.80 20.70
CA ASP A 284 -17.08 -21.44 21.43
C ASP A 284 -18.05 -20.42 22.04
N ARG A 285 -17.56 -19.22 22.37
CA ARG A 285 -18.39 -18.14 22.93
C ARG A 285 -19.26 -17.50 21.85
N LYS A 286 -20.41 -16.96 22.26
CA LYS A 286 -21.25 -16.14 21.37
C LYS A 286 -20.47 -14.92 20.86
N VAL A 287 -20.55 -14.66 19.55
CA VAL A 287 -20.10 -13.43 18.89
C VAL A 287 -21.33 -12.76 18.28
N THR A 288 -21.57 -11.49 18.58
CA THR A 288 -22.75 -10.74 18.10
C THR A 288 -22.41 -9.87 16.90
N PHE A 289 -23.44 -9.43 16.16
CA PHE A 289 -23.25 -8.46 15.10
C PHE A 289 -22.57 -7.20 15.62
N LYS A 290 -23.01 -6.66 16.76
CA LYS A 290 -22.39 -5.47 17.38
C LYS A 290 -20.86 -5.61 17.50
N GLU A 291 -20.36 -6.76 17.95
CA GLU A 291 -18.92 -6.97 18.12
C GLU A 291 -18.18 -6.99 16.76
N VAL A 292 -18.71 -7.74 15.78
CA VAL A 292 -18.10 -7.83 14.44
C VAL A 292 -18.16 -6.48 13.73
N ASP A 293 -19.26 -5.77 13.90
CA ASP A 293 -19.51 -4.48 13.30
C ASP A 293 -18.52 -3.41 13.80
N GLU A 294 -18.38 -3.28 15.13
CA GLU A 294 -17.47 -2.32 15.76
C GLU A 294 -15.99 -2.61 15.46
N LYS A 295 -15.62 -3.90 15.35
CA LYS A 295 -14.22 -4.31 15.16
C LYS A 295 -13.81 -4.43 13.69
N VAL A 296 -14.74 -4.78 12.80
CA VAL A 296 -14.43 -5.16 11.41
C VAL A 296 -15.20 -4.32 10.40
N PHE A 297 -16.53 -4.46 10.32
CA PHE A 297 -17.30 -3.89 9.20
C PHE A 297 -17.26 -2.36 9.17
N HIS A 298 -17.55 -1.69 10.29
CA HIS A 298 -17.50 -0.24 10.40
C HIS A 298 -16.10 0.35 10.54
N ARG A 299 -15.08 -0.49 10.72
CA ARG A 299 -13.68 -0.06 10.77
C ARG A 299 -13.05 -0.03 9.38
N THR A 300 -13.18 -1.12 8.62
CA THR A 300 -12.40 -1.32 7.40
C THR A 300 -13.27 -1.34 6.14
N CYS A 301 -14.45 -1.95 6.19
CA CYS A 301 -15.20 -2.30 4.99
C CYS A 301 -16.19 -1.23 4.54
N TRP A 302 -16.84 -0.55 5.50
CA TRP A 302 -17.95 0.36 5.24
C TRP A 302 -17.61 1.48 4.25
N HIS A 303 -16.38 2.01 4.27
CA HIS A 303 -15.93 3.11 3.40
C HIS A 303 -16.14 2.85 1.90
N CYS A 304 -16.08 1.59 1.47
CA CYS A 304 -16.25 1.20 0.07
C CYS A 304 -17.55 0.43 -0.21
N HIS A 305 -18.27 0.07 0.84
CA HIS A 305 -19.46 -0.79 0.82
C HIS A 305 -20.62 -0.16 1.60
N SER A 306 -20.76 1.17 1.53
CA SER A 306 -21.85 1.88 2.22
C SER A 306 -23.13 1.82 1.42
N GLU A 307 -24.27 2.00 2.08
CA GLU A 307 -25.51 2.32 1.38
C GLU A 307 -25.47 3.74 0.79
N PRO A 308 -25.93 3.94 -0.46
CA PRO A 308 -25.95 5.25 -1.12
C PRO A 308 -26.69 6.34 -0.32
N ASP A 309 -27.78 6.00 0.37
CA ASP A 309 -28.59 6.97 1.12
C ASP A 309 -27.81 7.60 2.29
N PHE A 310 -26.88 6.84 2.89
CA PHE A 310 -26.01 7.33 3.96
C PHE A 310 -24.88 8.24 3.45
N ALA A 311 -24.56 8.17 2.16
CA ALA A 311 -23.42 8.81 1.52
C ALA A 311 -23.82 9.75 0.36
N ILE A 312 -25.07 10.24 0.35
CA ILE A 312 -25.58 11.19 -0.65
C ILE A 312 -25.39 10.64 -2.09
N GLY A 313 -25.72 9.36 -2.27
CA GLY A 313 -25.75 8.69 -3.57
C GLY A 313 -24.51 7.89 -3.94
N ASP A 314 -23.48 7.84 -3.11
CA ASP A 314 -22.24 7.10 -3.41
C ASP A 314 -21.96 5.99 -2.39
N GLY A 315 -22.40 4.77 -2.69
CA GLY A 315 -22.16 3.60 -1.83
C GLY A 315 -20.71 3.07 -1.86
N GLY A 316 -19.84 3.71 -2.65
CA GLY A 316 -18.48 3.24 -2.90
C GLY A 316 -18.40 2.11 -3.93
N PRO A 317 -17.18 1.75 -4.36
CA PRO A 317 -16.94 0.81 -5.46
C PRO A 317 -17.48 -0.59 -5.22
N GLY A 318 -17.63 -1.01 -3.97
CA GLY A 318 -18.18 -2.30 -3.59
C GLY A 318 -19.70 -2.37 -3.56
N ASN A 319 -20.39 -1.22 -3.55
CA ASN A 319 -21.85 -1.16 -3.62
C ASN A 319 -22.31 -0.63 -5.00
N SER A 320 -22.07 0.66 -5.25
CA SER A 320 -22.51 1.36 -6.46
C SER A 320 -21.56 1.21 -7.66
N GLY A 321 -20.41 0.55 -7.49
CA GLY A 321 -19.40 0.41 -8.54
C GLY A 321 -18.52 1.66 -8.66
N GLY A 322 -17.58 1.61 -9.60
CA GLY A 322 -16.54 2.62 -9.77
C GLY A 322 -15.14 2.05 -9.56
N LEU A 323 -14.12 2.87 -9.80
CA LEU A 323 -12.70 2.45 -9.81
C LEU A 323 -12.41 1.22 -10.70
N GLY A 324 -13.18 1.05 -11.78
CA GLY A 324 -13.12 -0.11 -12.68
C GLY A 324 -13.98 -1.32 -12.25
N PHE A 325 -14.64 -1.27 -11.10
CA PHE A 325 -15.50 -2.35 -10.60
C PHE A 325 -16.96 -2.15 -11.01
N LYS A 326 -17.63 -3.27 -11.33
CA LYS A 326 -19.09 -3.31 -11.51
C LYS A 326 -19.79 -3.10 -10.15
N PRO A 327 -20.99 -2.49 -10.14
CA PRO A 327 -21.81 -2.42 -8.93
C PRO A 327 -22.14 -3.82 -8.44
N ARG A 328 -21.89 -4.09 -7.16
CA ARG A 328 -22.22 -5.37 -6.50
C ARG A 328 -23.36 -5.24 -5.49
N GLY A 329 -23.81 -4.03 -5.17
CA GLY A 329 -24.88 -3.81 -4.21
C GLY A 329 -24.58 -4.36 -2.81
N LEU A 330 -23.31 -4.62 -2.49
CA LEU A 330 -22.90 -5.16 -1.20
C LEU A 330 -22.88 -4.02 -0.17
N ASN A 331 -23.87 -4.02 0.71
CA ASN A 331 -24.00 -3.05 1.79
C ASN A 331 -23.47 -3.65 3.11
N LEU A 332 -22.43 -3.05 3.66
CA LEU A 332 -21.81 -3.43 4.94
C LEU A 332 -22.04 -2.38 6.05
N SER A 333 -22.98 -1.46 5.88
CA SER A 333 -23.31 -0.42 6.89
C SER A 333 -24.25 -0.89 7.99
N ASP A 334 -24.98 -1.98 7.77
CA ASP A 334 -25.89 -2.52 8.78
C ASP A 334 -26.15 -4.02 8.58
N TYR A 335 -26.75 -4.62 9.60
CA TYR A 335 -27.08 -6.04 9.61
C TYR A 335 -27.93 -6.46 8.40
N ALA A 336 -28.96 -5.69 8.02
CA ALA A 336 -29.88 -6.09 6.96
C ALA A 336 -29.18 -6.10 5.59
N GLY A 337 -28.37 -5.08 5.30
CA GLY A 337 -27.53 -5.00 4.12
C GLY A 337 -26.55 -6.17 4.02
N ILE A 338 -25.88 -6.49 5.14
CA ILE A 338 -24.90 -7.59 5.18
C ILE A 338 -25.57 -8.94 4.90
N ILE A 339 -26.75 -9.18 5.47
CA ILE A 339 -27.50 -10.42 5.24
C ILE A 339 -28.02 -10.51 3.81
N ALA A 340 -28.39 -9.38 3.19
CA ALA A 340 -28.84 -9.34 1.80
C ALA A 340 -27.74 -9.73 0.81
N GLY A 341 -26.46 -9.62 1.18
CA GLY A 341 -25.33 -10.06 0.36
C GLY A 341 -25.09 -9.21 -0.89
N ASP A 342 -24.42 -9.78 -1.88
CA ASP A 342 -23.99 -9.11 -3.11
C ASP A 342 -24.76 -9.59 -4.36
N VAL A 343 -24.57 -8.88 -5.47
CA VAL A 343 -25.10 -9.20 -6.79
C VAL A 343 -23.99 -9.80 -7.66
N ASP A 344 -24.23 -10.99 -8.21
CA ASP A 344 -23.27 -11.70 -9.05
C ASP A 344 -23.20 -11.13 -10.48
N ASP A 345 -22.41 -11.77 -11.35
CA ASP A 345 -22.27 -11.32 -12.75
C ASP A 345 -23.52 -11.57 -13.62
N LYS A 346 -24.47 -12.38 -13.15
CA LYS A 346 -25.76 -12.62 -13.80
C LYS A 346 -26.85 -11.66 -13.31
N GLY A 347 -26.55 -10.82 -12.31
CA GLY A 347 -27.52 -9.93 -11.69
C GLY A 347 -28.34 -10.59 -10.57
N GLU A 348 -27.96 -11.78 -10.11
CA GLU A 348 -28.64 -12.52 -9.07
C GLU A 348 -28.06 -12.19 -7.69
N ARG A 349 -28.94 -12.02 -6.70
CA ARG A 349 -28.52 -11.77 -5.31
C ARG A 349 -28.05 -13.07 -4.66
N GLN A 350 -26.87 -13.04 -4.08
CA GLN A 350 -26.23 -14.18 -3.44
C GLN A 350 -25.69 -13.81 -2.06
N SER A 351 -25.64 -14.81 -1.17
CA SER A 351 -25.09 -14.60 0.17
C SER A 351 -23.56 -14.57 0.13
N ILE A 352 -22.96 -13.57 0.77
CA ILE A 352 -21.53 -13.53 1.06
C ILE A 352 -21.11 -14.58 2.11
N PHE A 353 -22.08 -15.26 2.73
CA PHE A 353 -21.85 -16.37 3.67
C PHE A 353 -22.07 -17.75 3.03
N ALA A 354 -22.43 -17.80 1.73
CA ALA A 354 -22.43 -19.05 0.99
C ALA A 354 -21.04 -19.68 1.08
N LYS A 355 -20.99 -20.99 1.32
CA LYS A 355 -19.75 -21.72 1.48
C LYS A 355 -19.23 -22.15 0.11
N ASP A 356 -17.92 -22.09 -0.07
CA ASP A 356 -17.23 -22.67 -1.22
C ASP A 356 -17.12 -24.21 -1.10
N ASP A 357 -16.48 -24.84 -2.06
CA ASP A 357 -16.26 -26.30 -2.10
C ASP A 357 -15.44 -26.82 -0.90
N LYS A 358 -14.76 -25.94 -0.17
CA LYS A 358 -13.98 -26.24 1.04
C LYS A 358 -14.76 -25.93 2.33
N GLY A 359 -16.04 -25.54 2.22
CA GLY A 359 -16.89 -25.20 3.34
C GLY A 359 -16.61 -23.81 3.94
N VAL A 360 -15.83 -22.96 3.28
CA VAL A 360 -15.43 -21.63 3.75
C VAL A 360 -16.42 -20.58 3.24
N PRO A 361 -16.97 -19.72 4.11
CA PRO A 361 -17.83 -18.61 3.66
C PRO A 361 -17.09 -17.70 2.67
N ARG A 362 -17.75 -17.27 1.59
CA ARG A 362 -17.15 -16.40 0.55
C ARG A 362 -16.45 -15.16 1.11
N ILE A 363 -17.05 -14.49 2.10
CA ILE A 363 -16.41 -13.34 2.76
C ILE A 363 -15.09 -13.73 3.43
N VAL A 364 -15.05 -14.86 4.15
CA VAL A 364 -13.84 -15.36 4.81
C VAL A 364 -12.79 -15.73 3.77
N ALA A 365 -13.19 -16.35 2.65
CA ALA A 365 -12.28 -16.68 1.57
C ALA A 365 -11.60 -15.42 0.98
N ALA A 366 -12.32 -14.32 0.81
CA ALA A 366 -11.75 -13.05 0.36
C ALA A 366 -10.80 -12.43 1.40
N LEU A 367 -11.11 -12.52 2.69
CA LEU A 367 -10.23 -12.02 3.76
C LEU A 367 -8.94 -12.85 3.86
N VAL A 368 -9.03 -14.17 3.70
CA VAL A 368 -7.86 -15.06 3.68
C VAL A 368 -7.01 -14.84 2.42
N ALA A 369 -7.64 -14.70 1.26
CA ALA A 369 -6.91 -14.45 0.00
C ALA A 369 -6.03 -13.20 0.08
N ARG A 370 -6.40 -12.18 0.87
CA ARG A 370 -5.56 -10.99 1.06
C ARG A 370 -4.22 -11.30 1.70
N HIS A 371 -4.17 -12.23 2.65
CA HIS A 371 -2.91 -12.69 3.25
C HIS A 371 -2.03 -13.40 2.23
N ASP A 372 -2.62 -14.27 1.39
CA ASP A 372 -1.87 -14.96 0.34
C ASP A 372 -1.27 -13.97 -0.66
N GLU A 373 -2.03 -12.93 -1.02
CA GLU A 373 -1.57 -11.86 -1.92
C GLU A 373 -0.45 -11.01 -1.31
N GLU A 374 -0.53 -10.68 -0.02
CA GLU A 374 0.55 -9.96 0.68
C GLU A 374 1.82 -10.81 0.80
N GLU A 375 1.70 -12.12 1.03
CA GLU A 375 2.86 -13.04 1.07
C GLU A 375 3.54 -13.18 -0.31
N GLN A 376 2.75 -13.21 -1.39
CA GLN A 376 3.25 -13.44 -2.75
C GLN A 376 3.56 -12.15 -3.52
N GLY A 377 3.06 -11.00 -3.08
CA GLY A 377 3.20 -9.71 -3.77
C GLY A 377 2.42 -9.63 -5.09
N ALA A 378 1.38 -10.45 -5.26
CA ALA A 378 0.59 -10.54 -6.48
C ALA A 378 -0.81 -11.14 -6.21
N GLU A 379 -1.73 -11.02 -7.16
CA GLU A 379 -3.03 -11.73 -7.10
C GLU A 379 -2.81 -13.25 -7.27
N THR A 380 -3.31 -14.05 -6.33
CA THR A 380 -2.90 -15.46 -6.18
C THR A 380 -3.96 -16.47 -6.64
N GLY A 381 -5.14 -16.01 -7.08
CA GLY A 381 -6.22 -16.92 -7.46
C GLY A 381 -7.49 -16.26 -8.00
N LYS A 382 -8.58 -17.03 -8.03
CA LYS A 382 -9.89 -16.58 -8.53
C LYS A 382 -10.61 -15.64 -7.57
N VAL A 383 -10.28 -15.71 -6.28
CA VAL A 383 -10.86 -14.86 -5.25
C VAL A 383 -9.88 -13.71 -5.01
N ARG A 384 -10.32 -12.49 -5.29
CA ARG A 384 -9.55 -11.28 -4.98
C ARG A 384 -9.53 -11.07 -3.46
N GLY A 385 -8.35 -10.82 -2.92
CA GLY A 385 -8.19 -10.51 -1.51
C GLY A 385 -8.81 -9.18 -1.12
N MET A 386 -9.40 -9.11 0.07
CA MET A 386 -9.96 -7.89 0.67
C MET A 386 -9.35 -7.66 2.05
N PRO A 387 -9.14 -6.39 2.47
CA PRO A 387 -9.47 -5.13 1.79
C PRO A 387 -8.48 -4.74 0.67
N LEU A 388 -8.85 -3.77 -0.16
CA LEU A 388 -8.06 -3.37 -1.34
C LEU A 388 -7.02 -2.27 -1.09
N GLY A 389 -7.21 -1.43 -0.07
CA GLY A 389 -6.37 -0.25 0.23
C GLY A 389 -6.00 -0.14 1.72
N TYR A 390 -6.00 -1.27 2.40
CA TYR A 390 -5.62 -1.44 3.81
C TYR A 390 -4.91 -2.79 3.95
N ASP A 391 -4.18 -2.96 5.04
CA ASP A 391 -3.56 -4.23 5.40
C ASP A 391 -4.61 -5.34 5.56
N ALA A 392 -4.16 -6.59 5.37
CA ALA A 392 -4.96 -7.75 5.68
C ALA A 392 -5.46 -7.71 7.14
N LEU A 393 -6.71 -8.11 7.35
CA LEU A 393 -7.27 -8.24 8.70
C LEU A 393 -6.49 -9.27 9.50
N SER A 394 -6.34 -9.03 10.80
CA SER A 394 -5.73 -10.00 11.71
C SER A 394 -6.48 -11.34 11.74
N ALA A 395 -5.80 -12.39 12.19
CA ALA A 395 -6.42 -13.70 12.32
C ALA A 395 -7.61 -13.70 13.29
N GLU A 396 -7.54 -12.87 14.34
CA GLU A 396 -8.61 -12.65 15.32
C GLU A 396 -9.81 -11.92 14.70
N GLU A 397 -9.59 -10.92 13.85
CA GLU A 397 -10.67 -10.22 13.14
C GLU A 397 -11.39 -11.15 12.16
N ILE A 398 -10.64 -11.97 11.41
CA ILE A 398 -11.21 -12.99 10.52
C ILE A 398 -11.97 -14.04 11.33
N GLN A 399 -11.42 -14.48 12.46
CA GLN A 399 -12.05 -15.43 13.38
C GLN A 399 -13.39 -14.90 13.90
N LEU A 400 -13.50 -13.60 14.21
CA LEU A 400 -14.76 -12.99 14.65
C LEU A 400 -15.84 -13.07 13.55
N VAL A 401 -15.50 -12.68 12.32
CA VAL A 401 -16.42 -12.74 11.17
C VAL A 401 -16.87 -14.18 10.93
N GLU A 402 -15.94 -15.11 10.92
CA GLU A 402 -16.23 -16.52 10.67
C GLU A 402 -17.07 -17.14 11.80
N THR A 403 -16.72 -16.87 13.06
CA THR A 403 -17.47 -17.35 14.21
C THR A 403 -18.91 -16.85 14.15
N TRP A 404 -19.11 -15.54 13.96
CA TRP A 404 -20.43 -14.96 13.85
C TRP A 404 -21.25 -15.58 12.70
N ALA A 405 -20.63 -15.78 11.53
CA ALA A 405 -21.25 -16.47 10.41
C ALA A 405 -21.68 -17.90 10.76
N SER A 406 -20.80 -18.66 11.44
CA SER A 406 -21.04 -20.05 11.83
C SER A 406 -22.14 -20.21 12.89
N GLN A 407 -22.31 -19.22 13.76
CA GLN A 407 -23.33 -19.19 14.83
C GLN A 407 -24.72 -18.74 14.33
N GLY A 408 -24.92 -18.65 13.02
CA GLY A 408 -26.20 -18.21 12.44
C GLY A 408 -26.39 -16.70 12.45
N ARG A 409 -25.30 -15.92 12.63
CA ARG A 409 -25.27 -14.45 12.57
C ARG A 409 -26.19 -13.80 13.61
N PRO A 410 -26.03 -14.08 14.91
CA PRO A 410 -26.85 -13.44 15.93
C PRO A 410 -26.67 -11.92 15.92
N LYS A 411 -27.77 -11.18 16.08
CA LYS A 411 -27.76 -9.72 16.23
C LYS A 411 -27.07 -9.28 17.51
#